data_AF-A0A6J7ZS25-F1
#
_entry.id   AF-A0A6J7ZS25-F1
#
_cell.length_a   1.000
_cell.length_b   1.000
_cell.length_c   1.000
_cell.angle_alpha   90.00
_cell.angle_beta   90.00
_cell.angle_gamma   90.00
#
_symmetry.space_group_name_H-M   'P 1'
#
loop_
_entity.id
_entity.type
_entity.pdbx_description
1 polymer ?
#
loop_
_entity_poly.entity_id
_entity_poly.type
_entity_poly.pdbx_seq_one_letter_code
_entity_poly.pdbx_strand_id
1 'polypeptide(L)'
;MLAVFYTRNMAQVDKIFSQAAQEWDLESLYADLASAKGKHLTPIEKAHLRGLLSGCSPSEIAQKLEKIPRGVESDLCATVYKYVKSLLDKAEKVENWRKIYEWLDESGYKSKLDNKVPVKNLLPKQSVINITTVNIEQHQIVFQFHLTIPTSEITELSIQDCNIDENIGNNHTDNN
;
A
#
# COMPACT_ATOMS: atom_id res chain seq x y z
N MET A 1 -1.48 22.01 25.58
CA MET A 1 -2.35 22.70 24.60
C MET A 1 -1.96 22.41 23.14
N LEU A 2 -0.67 22.53 22.75
CA LEU A 2 -0.18 22.19 21.40
C LEU A 2 -0.50 20.76 20.91
N ALA A 3 -0.36 19.74 21.77
CA ALA A 3 -0.65 18.35 21.41
C ALA A 3 -2.12 18.09 21.03
N VAL A 4 -3.08 18.80 21.64
CA VAL A 4 -4.51 18.62 21.38
C VAL A 4 -4.91 19.20 20.01
N PHE A 5 -4.33 20.35 19.64
CA PHE A 5 -4.52 20.94 18.31
C PHE A 5 -3.90 20.07 17.20
N TYR A 6 -2.72 19.50 17.47
CA TYR A 6 -2.03 18.59 16.56
C TYR A 6 -2.85 17.32 16.29
N THR A 7 -3.40 16.69 17.33
CA THR A 7 -4.25 15.49 17.22
C THR A 7 -5.55 15.79 16.47
N ARG A 8 -6.15 16.97 16.71
CA ARG A 8 -7.38 17.38 16.03
C ARG A 8 -7.18 17.61 14.53
N ASN A 9 -6.02 18.14 14.12
CA ASN A 9 -5.70 18.36 12.71
C ASN A 9 -5.44 17.03 11.97
N MET A 10 -4.71 16.08 12.58
CA MET A 10 -4.50 14.75 11.98
C MET A 10 -5.80 13.95 11.85
N ALA A 11 -6.67 13.98 12.86
CA ALA A 11 -7.97 13.30 12.77
C ALA A 11 -8.87 13.87 11.64
N GLN A 12 -8.70 15.13 11.28
CA GLN A 12 -9.38 15.75 10.14
C GLN A 12 -8.75 15.32 8.81
N VAL A 13 -7.42 15.27 8.74
CA VAL A 13 -6.68 14.75 7.57
C VAL A 13 -7.03 13.29 7.30
N ASP A 14 -7.17 12.47 8.34
CA ASP A 14 -7.61 11.08 8.23
C ASP A 14 -8.99 10.95 7.58
N LYS A 15 -9.90 11.91 7.84
CA LYS A 15 -11.22 11.95 7.21
C LYS A 15 -11.19 12.47 5.78
N ILE A 16 -10.36 13.48 5.50
CA ILE A 16 -10.24 14.09 4.17
C ILE A 16 -9.60 13.13 3.16
N PHE A 17 -8.60 12.37 3.61
CA PHE A 17 -7.82 11.44 2.80
C PHE A 17 -7.95 10.01 3.35
N SER A 18 -9.19 9.58 3.60
CA SER A 18 -9.48 8.26 4.16
C SER A 18 -9.02 7.11 3.24
N GLN A 19 -9.09 7.31 1.93
CA GLN A 19 -8.67 6.33 0.93
C GLN A 19 -7.20 5.93 1.10
N ALA A 20 -6.30 6.89 1.37
CA ALA A 20 -4.90 6.59 1.64
C ALA A 20 -4.72 5.66 2.84
N ALA A 21 -5.54 5.76 3.89
CA ALA A 21 -5.46 4.87 5.04
C ALA A 21 -6.07 3.48 4.79
N GLN A 22 -6.88 3.32 3.74
CA GLN A 22 -7.52 2.05 3.37
C GLN A 22 -6.66 1.24 2.40
N GLU A 23 -5.98 1.92 1.48
CA GLU A 23 -5.25 1.29 0.37
C GLU A 23 -3.74 1.19 0.60
N TRP A 24 -3.20 1.79 1.66
CA TRP A 24 -1.75 1.87 1.87
C TRP A 24 -1.35 1.50 3.29
N ASP A 25 -0.22 0.82 3.42
CA ASP A 25 0.46 0.62 4.69
C ASP A 25 1.18 1.91 5.10
N LEU A 26 0.40 2.84 5.67
CA LEU A 26 0.90 4.13 6.12
C LEU A 26 1.87 4.02 7.30
N GLU A 27 1.77 2.97 8.11
CA GLU A 27 2.65 2.80 9.26
C GLU A 27 4.08 2.52 8.81
N SER A 28 4.27 1.50 7.98
CA SER A 28 5.57 1.16 7.40
C SER A 28 6.12 2.32 6.56
N LEU A 29 5.28 2.92 5.70
CA LEU A 29 5.69 4.02 4.85
C LEU A 29 6.15 5.25 5.66
N TYR A 30 5.50 5.57 6.77
CA TYR A 30 5.93 6.67 7.64
C TYR A 30 7.23 6.36 8.39
N ALA A 31 7.42 5.12 8.82
CA ALA A 31 8.65 4.69 9.47
C ALA A 31 9.84 4.76 8.51
N ASP A 32 9.66 4.28 7.27
CA ASP A 32 10.70 4.24 6.25
C ASP A 32 11.06 5.63 5.75
N LEU A 33 10.06 6.49 5.50
CA LEU A 33 10.32 7.89 5.15
C LEU A 33 10.96 8.67 6.30
N ALA A 34 10.61 8.37 7.55
CA ALA A 34 11.26 9.00 8.71
C ALA A 34 12.73 8.59 8.81
N SER A 35 13.03 7.34 8.48
CA SER A 35 14.40 6.80 8.41
C SER A 35 15.18 7.47 7.28
N ALA A 36 14.61 7.59 6.08
CA ALA A 36 15.22 8.27 4.94
C ALA A 36 15.47 9.77 5.19
N LYS A 37 14.54 10.45 5.89
CA LYS A 37 14.69 11.85 6.31
C LYS A 37 15.67 12.01 7.48
N GLY A 38 15.90 10.97 8.27
CA GLY A 38 16.62 11.00 9.55
C GLY A 38 15.86 11.69 10.69
N LYS A 39 14.54 11.95 10.54
CA LYS A 39 13.67 12.60 11.52
C LYS A 39 12.21 12.17 11.32
N HIS A 40 11.39 12.29 12.35
CA HIS A 40 9.94 12.07 12.22
C HIS A 40 9.29 12.98 11.18
N LEU A 41 8.29 12.45 10.47
CA LEU A 41 7.43 13.24 9.60
C LEU A 41 6.51 14.13 10.44
N THR A 42 6.46 15.41 10.07
CA THR A 42 5.52 16.39 10.61
C THR A 42 4.09 16.07 10.12
N PRO A 43 3.04 16.60 10.78
CA PRO A 43 1.64 16.41 10.33
C PRO A 43 1.42 16.87 8.91
N ILE A 44 2.05 17.99 8.55
CA ILE A 44 1.88 18.61 7.25
C ILE A 44 2.44 17.68 6.17
N GLU A 45 3.63 17.10 6.41
CA GLU A 45 4.22 16.10 5.51
C GLU A 45 3.34 14.86 5.41
N LYS A 46 2.81 14.36 6.53
CA LYS A 46 1.87 13.21 6.53
C LYS A 46 0.59 13.52 5.77
N ALA A 47 0.03 14.73 5.93
CA ALA A 47 -1.18 15.16 5.25
C ALA A 47 -0.98 15.30 3.74
N HIS A 48 0.11 15.95 3.32
CA HIS A 48 0.43 16.06 1.90
C HIS A 48 0.69 14.68 1.27
N LEU A 49 1.41 13.79 1.97
CA LEU A 49 1.63 12.42 1.51
C LEU A 49 0.32 11.66 1.35
N ARG A 50 -0.59 11.69 2.35
CA ARG A 50 -1.92 11.06 2.22
C ARG A 50 -2.74 11.64 1.07
N GLY A 51 -2.61 12.93 0.81
CA GLY A 51 -3.21 13.57 -0.35
C GLY A 51 -2.76 12.92 -1.65
N LEU A 52 -1.44 12.76 -1.82
CA LEU A 52 -0.87 12.11 -3.00
C LEU A 52 -1.29 10.65 -3.14
N LEU A 53 -1.26 9.89 -2.03
CA LEU A 53 -1.64 8.48 -2.00
C LEU A 53 -3.15 8.26 -2.25
N SER A 54 -3.97 9.27 -1.97
CA SER A 54 -5.38 9.30 -2.36
C SER A 54 -5.60 9.69 -3.83
N GLY A 55 -4.52 9.81 -4.62
CA GLY A 55 -4.59 10.20 -6.03
C GLY A 55 -4.92 11.68 -6.26
N CYS A 56 -4.78 12.54 -5.25
CA CYS A 56 -5.02 13.99 -5.41
C CYS A 56 -3.76 14.69 -5.93
N SER A 57 -3.94 15.61 -6.87
CA SER A 57 -2.90 16.55 -7.32
C SER A 57 -2.57 17.59 -6.24
N PRO A 58 -1.41 18.27 -6.30
CA PRO A 58 -1.04 19.32 -5.35
C PRO A 58 -2.09 20.43 -5.20
N SER A 59 -2.76 20.79 -6.30
CA SER A 59 -3.85 21.77 -6.29
C SER A 59 -5.09 21.27 -5.56
N GLU A 60 -5.49 20.00 -5.75
CA GLU A 60 -6.61 19.38 -5.04
C GLU A 60 -6.31 19.20 -3.55
N ILE A 61 -5.07 18.83 -3.21
CA ILE A 61 -4.61 18.76 -1.82
C ILE A 61 -4.72 20.13 -1.16
N ALA A 62 -4.27 21.19 -1.85
CA ALA A 62 -4.35 22.55 -1.34
C ALA A 62 -5.80 22.99 -1.12
N GLN A 63 -6.70 22.69 -2.07
CA GLN A 63 -8.13 22.97 -1.93
C GLN A 63 -8.73 22.25 -0.72
N LYS A 64 -8.47 20.94 -0.57
CA LYS A 64 -8.99 20.12 0.54
C LYS A 64 -8.42 20.52 1.91
N LEU A 65 -7.21 21.06 1.95
CA LEU A 65 -6.54 21.54 3.16
C LEU A 65 -6.71 23.05 3.41
N GLU A 66 -7.50 23.74 2.58
CA GLU A 66 -7.69 25.20 2.62
C GLU A 66 -6.36 25.98 2.61
N LYS A 67 -5.40 25.52 1.79
CA LYS A 67 -4.06 26.11 1.61
C LYS A 67 -3.90 26.70 0.22
N ILE A 68 -2.82 27.46 0.05
CA ILE A 68 -2.42 28.03 -1.24
C ILE A 68 -1.75 26.92 -2.09
N PRO A 69 -2.21 26.66 -3.33
CA PRO A 69 -1.65 25.61 -4.21
C PRO A 69 -0.13 25.68 -4.38
N ARG A 70 0.41 26.87 -4.67
CA ARG A 70 1.86 27.08 -4.82
C ARG A 70 2.66 26.71 -3.57
N GLY A 71 2.09 26.93 -2.39
CA GLY A 71 2.73 26.56 -1.12
C GLY A 71 2.82 25.05 -0.98
N VAL A 72 1.73 24.33 -1.27
CA VAL A 72 1.69 22.86 -1.22
C VAL A 72 2.64 22.23 -2.24
N GLU A 73 2.72 22.77 -3.46
CA GLU A 73 3.67 22.31 -4.48
C GLU A 73 5.14 22.47 -4.04
N SER A 74 5.48 23.65 -3.51
CA SER A 74 6.82 23.92 -2.99
C SER A 74 7.16 22.99 -1.82
N ASP A 75 6.23 22.81 -0.88
CA ASP A 75 6.42 21.91 0.26
C ASP A 75 6.62 20.47 -0.19
N LEU A 76 5.80 19.97 -1.12
CA LEU A 76 5.91 18.62 -1.67
C LEU A 76 7.27 18.37 -2.31
N CYS A 77 7.75 19.32 -3.11
CA CYS A 77 9.05 19.24 -3.76
C CYS A 77 10.21 19.21 -2.75
N ALA A 78 10.14 20.08 -1.73
CA ALA A 78 11.18 20.18 -0.70
C ALA A 78 11.17 19.00 0.30
N THR A 79 10.02 18.34 0.48
CA THR A 79 9.82 17.32 1.50
C THR A 79 9.53 15.94 0.90
N VAL A 80 8.26 15.61 0.66
CA VAL A 80 7.80 14.26 0.27
C VAL A 80 8.57 13.74 -0.94
N TYR A 81 8.76 14.53 -2.00
CA TYR A 81 9.46 14.08 -3.20
C TYR A 81 10.92 13.74 -2.92
N LYS A 82 11.58 14.56 -2.10
CA LYS A 82 12.96 14.34 -1.69
C LYS A 82 13.10 13.06 -0.87
N TYR A 83 12.17 12.82 0.07
CA TYR A 83 12.21 11.65 0.95
C TYR A 83 11.94 10.35 0.17
N VAL A 84 10.95 10.35 -0.72
CA VAL A 84 10.65 9.19 -1.56
C VAL A 84 11.82 8.85 -2.49
N LYS A 85 12.48 9.85 -3.09
CA LYS A 85 13.70 9.62 -3.88
C LYS A 85 14.81 8.97 -3.07
N SER A 86 15.03 9.45 -1.85
CA SER A 86 16.04 8.90 -0.96
C SER A 86 15.69 7.49 -0.50
N LEU A 87 14.41 7.19 -0.31
CA LEU A 87 13.94 5.87 0.11
C LEU A 87 14.08 4.83 -1.00
N LEU A 88 13.75 5.20 -2.24
CA LEU A 88 13.72 4.28 -3.39
C LEU A 88 14.96 4.39 -4.30
N ASP A 89 15.98 5.12 -3.85
CA ASP A 89 17.23 5.41 -4.57
C ASP A 89 17.00 5.87 -6.04
N LYS A 90 16.06 6.81 -6.23
CA LYS A 90 15.69 7.32 -7.55
C LYS A 90 16.48 8.59 -7.90
N ALA A 91 17.30 8.53 -8.94
CA ALA A 91 18.03 9.69 -9.46
C ALA A 91 17.18 10.60 -10.38
N GLU A 92 16.02 10.12 -10.84
CA GLU A 92 15.20 10.82 -11.83
C GLU A 92 14.55 12.10 -11.26
N LYS A 93 14.34 13.11 -12.13
CA LYS A 93 13.56 14.29 -11.77
C LYS A 93 12.07 13.96 -11.73
N VAL A 94 11.40 14.42 -10.67
CA VAL A 94 9.94 14.28 -10.53
C VAL A 94 9.32 15.46 -11.25
N GLU A 95 8.93 15.26 -12.51
CA GLU A 95 8.26 16.27 -13.34
C GLU A 95 6.74 16.23 -13.19
N ASN A 96 6.21 15.07 -12.81
CA ASN A 96 4.79 14.86 -12.55
C ASN A 96 4.65 14.21 -11.17
N TRP A 97 3.76 14.75 -10.34
CA TRP A 97 3.47 14.22 -9.00
C TRP A 97 3.00 12.76 -9.05
N ARG A 98 2.37 12.32 -10.15
CA ARG A 98 1.94 10.93 -10.34
C ARG A 98 3.09 9.93 -10.26
N LYS A 99 4.31 10.32 -10.66
CA LYS A 99 5.49 9.44 -10.53
C LYS A 99 5.74 9.02 -9.08
N ILE A 100 5.46 9.89 -8.11
CA ILE A 100 5.60 9.55 -6.69
C ILE A 100 4.59 8.49 -6.28
N TYR A 101 3.34 8.61 -6.75
CA TYR A 101 2.33 7.59 -6.53
C TYR A 101 2.75 6.25 -7.13
N GLU A 102 3.16 6.26 -8.40
CA GLU A 102 3.59 5.07 -9.14
C GLU A 102 4.78 4.37 -8.44
N TRP A 103 5.82 5.12 -8.07
CA TRP A 103 6.98 4.55 -7.39
C TRP A 103 6.65 3.92 -6.04
N LEU A 104 5.72 4.51 -5.28
CA LEU A 104 5.28 3.96 -4.00
C LEU A 104 4.37 2.73 -4.19
N ASP A 105 3.58 2.69 -5.26
CA ASP A 105 2.75 1.54 -5.62
C ASP A 105 3.64 0.34 -5.98
N GLU A 106 4.64 0.57 -6.84
CA GLU A 106 5.62 -0.43 -7.26
C GLU A 106 6.51 -0.94 -6.11
N SER A 107 6.73 -0.14 -5.06
CA SER A 107 7.56 -0.54 -3.92
C SER A 107 6.82 -1.41 -2.90
N GLY A 108 5.54 -1.72 -3.13
CA GLY A 108 4.77 -2.67 -2.32
C GLY A 108 4.14 -2.09 -1.06
N TYR A 109 4.12 -0.76 -0.88
CA TYR A 109 3.41 -0.12 0.25
C TYR A 109 1.90 -0.08 0.06
N LYS A 110 1.43 -0.19 -1.18
CA LYS A 110 -0.01 -0.29 -1.43
C LYS A 110 -0.48 -1.62 -0.87
N SER A 111 -1.37 -1.54 0.12
CA SER A 111 -2.05 -2.68 0.68
C SER A 111 -2.79 -3.34 -0.47
N LYS A 112 -2.21 -4.40 -1.02
CA LYS A 112 -2.92 -5.30 -1.92
C LYS A 112 -4.18 -5.67 -1.17
N LEU A 113 -5.33 -5.31 -1.74
CA LEU A 113 -6.63 -5.60 -1.14
C LEU A 113 -6.54 -7.01 -0.61
N ASP A 114 -6.58 -7.10 0.72
CA ASP A 114 -6.20 -8.27 1.46
C ASP A 114 -7.22 -9.35 1.12
N ASN A 115 -6.97 -10.11 0.05
CA ASN A 115 -7.17 -11.54 0.09
C ASN A 115 -6.19 -12.07 1.13
N LYS A 116 -6.35 -11.67 2.41
CA LYS A 116 -5.96 -12.51 3.54
C LYS A 116 -6.85 -13.72 3.39
N VAL A 117 -6.49 -14.62 2.49
CA VAL A 117 -6.84 -16.01 2.67
C VAL A 117 -6.09 -16.34 3.95
N PRO A 118 -6.79 -16.53 5.08
CA PRO A 118 -6.15 -16.97 6.30
C PRO A 118 -5.25 -18.15 5.94
N VAL A 119 -4.03 -18.24 6.47
CA VAL A 119 -3.15 -19.39 6.20
C VAL A 119 -3.89 -20.71 6.49
N LYS A 120 -4.84 -20.70 7.45
CA LYS A 120 -5.80 -21.78 7.73
C LYS A 120 -6.66 -22.24 6.54
N ASN A 121 -6.93 -21.34 5.58
CA ASN A 121 -7.68 -21.59 4.36
C ASN A 121 -6.75 -22.00 3.19
N LEU A 122 -5.43 -21.77 3.29
CA LEU A 122 -4.43 -22.23 2.32
C LEU A 122 -3.85 -23.62 2.68
N LEU A 123 -3.96 -24.01 3.95
CA LEU A 123 -3.52 -25.31 4.43
C LEU A 123 -4.68 -26.32 4.39
N PRO A 124 -4.46 -27.55 3.92
CA PRO A 124 -5.40 -28.65 4.13
C PRO A 124 -5.78 -28.76 5.61
N LYS A 125 -7.03 -29.13 5.91
CA LYS A 125 -7.59 -29.27 7.28
C LYS A 125 -6.73 -30.13 8.23
N GLN A 126 -5.79 -30.89 7.71
CA GLN A 126 -4.87 -31.78 8.40
C GLN A 126 -3.43 -31.54 7.95
N SER A 127 -2.92 -30.32 8.12
CA SER A 127 -1.47 -30.07 7.99
C SER A 127 -0.84 -30.20 9.37
N VAL A 128 -0.04 -31.25 9.58
CA VAL A 128 0.62 -31.52 10.86
C VAL A 128 2.12 -31.25 10.73
N ILE A 129 2.66 -30.42 11.62
CA ILE A 129 4.10 -30.19 11.74
C ILE A 129 4.56 -30.97 12.97
N ASN A 130 5.42 -31.97 12.75
CA ASN A 130 6.06 -32.71 13.83
C ASN A 130 7.49 -32.22 13.99
N ILE A 131 7.78 -31.56 15.11
CA ILE A 131 9.14 -31.21 15.51
C ILE A 131 9.72 -32.45 16.18
N THR A 132 10.62 -33.14 15.49
CA THR A 132 11.17 -34.41 15.98
C THR A 132 12.35 -34.20 16.91
N THR A 133 13.11 -33.12 16.73
CA THR A 133 14.27 -32.82 17.57
C THR A 133 14.55 -31.32 17.58
N VAL A 134 14.81 -30.79 18.77
CA VAL A 134 15.35 -29.45 18.98
C VAL A 134 16.70 -29.64 19.66
N ASN A 135 17.77 -29.15 19.04
CA ASN A 135 19.10 -29.20 19.62
C ASN A 135 19.69 -27.78 19.70
N ILE A 136 20.46 -27.52 20.75
CA ILE A 136 21.16 -26.27 20.96
C ILE A 136 22.65 -26.61 21.08
N GLU A 137 23.41 -26.31 20.03
CA GLU A 137 24.85 -26.53 20.01
C GLU A 137 25.57 -25.21 19.72
N GLN A 138 26.50 -24.83 20.60
CA GLN A 138 27.54 -23.82 20.33
C GLN A 138 27.01 -22.53 19.65
N HIS A 139 25.91 -21.96 20.18
CA HIS A 139 25.22 -20.75 19.70
C HIS A 139 24.25 -20.92 18.52
N GLN A 140 23.95 -22.15 18.12
CA GLN A 140 22.96 -22.43 17.08
C GLN A 140 21.83 -23.27 17.65
N ILE A 141 20.60 -22.85 17.37
CA ILE A 141 19.41 -23.66 17.61
C ILE A 141 19.07 -24.34 16.28
N VAL A 142 19.17 -25.66 16.27
CA VAL A 142 18.88 -26.48 15.09
C VAL A 142 17.51 -27.12 15.26
N PHE A 143 16.61 -26.80 14.34
CA PHE A 143 15.29 -27.42 14.25
C PHE A 143 15.29 -28.43 13.11
N GLN A 144 15.05 -29.69 13.45
CA GLN A 144 14.72 -30.70 12.45
C GLN A 144 13.22 -30.99 12.55
N PHE A 145 12.51 -30.77 11.46
CA PHE A 145 11.09 -31.07 11.39
C PHE A 145 10.77 -31.89 10.14
N HIS A 146 9.76 -32.74 10.30
CA HIS A 146 9.16 -33.47 9.20
C HIS A 146 7.81 -32.80 8.86
N LEU A 147 7.67 -32.33 7.62
CA LEU A 147 6.45 -31.73 7.12
C LEU A 147 5.72 -32.72 6.20
N THR A 148 4.48 -33.06 6.56
CA THR A 148 3.60 -33.87 5.72
C THR A 148 2.42 -33.03 5.27
N ILE A 149 2.28 -32.82 3.96
CA ILE A 149 1.13 -32.14 3.36
C ILE A 149 0.28 -33.21 2.65
N PRO A 150 -0.84 -33.63 3.24
CA PRO A 150 -1.74 -34.54 2.55
C PRO A 150 -2.43 -33.82 1.41
N THR A 151 -2.17 -34.26 0.18
CA THR A 151 -2.89 -33.83 -1.01
C THR A 151 -4.13 -34.70 -1.18
N SER A 152 -5.27 -34.10 -1.52
CA SER A 152 -6.42 -34.86 -2.01
C SER A 152 -6.07 -35.49 -3.35
N GLU A 153 -6.53 -36.71 -3.64
CA GLU A 153 -6.54 -37.20 -5.01
C GLU A 153 -7.40 -36.27 -5.86
N ILE A 154 -6.82 -35.70 -6.90
CA ILE A 154 -7.50 -34.83 -7.85
C ILE A 154 -8.45 -35.73 -8.65
N THR A 155 -9.75 -35.73 -8.34
CA THR A 155 -10.74 -36.13 -9.33
C THR A 155 -10.76 -35.01 -10.38
N GLU A 156 -10.34 -35.32 -11.61
CA GLU A 156 -10.32 -34.37 -12.73
C GLU A 156 -11.63 -33.58 -12.81
N LEU A 157 -11.57 -32.30 -12.45
CA LEU A 157 -12.67 -31.35 -12.65
C LEU A 157 -12.63 -30.93 -14.11
N SER A 158 -13.62 -31.40 -14.89
CA SER A 158 -13.95 -30.89 -16.21
C SER A 158 -14.06 -29.37 -16.15
N ILE A 159 -13.19 -28.67 -16.87
CA ILE A 159 -13.34 -27.24 -17.12
C ILE A 159 -14.64 -27.10 -17.91
N GLN A 160 -15.69 -26.54 -17.29
CA GLN A 160 -16.84 -26.03 -18.04
C GLN A 160 -16.52 -24.60 -18.43
N ASP A 161 -16.49 -24.38 -19.73
CA ASP A 161 -16.22 -23.11 -20.40
C ASP A 161 -17.03 -21.96 -19.77
N CYS A 162 -16.33 -20.91 -19.35
CA CYS A 162 -16.97 -19.64 -19.07
C CYS A 162 -17.44 -19.03 -20.39
N ASN A 163 -18.75 -19.13 -20.66
CA ASN A 163 -19.39 -18.37 -21.72
C ASN A 163 -19.18 -16.87 -21.46
N ILE A 164 -18.50 -16.21 -22.39
CA ILE A 164 -18.42 -14.75 -22.49
C ILE A 164 -19.68 -14.31 -23.26
N ASP A 165 -20.66 -13.73 -22.55
CA ASP A 165 -21.75 -12.99 -23.18
C ASP A 165 -21.23 -11.62 -23.63
N GLU A 166 -20.80 -11.51 -24.89
CA GLU A 166 -20.68 -10.21 -25.57
C GLU A 166 -22.07 -9.76 -26.03
N ASN A 167 -22.76 -8.98 -25.20
CA ASN A 167 -23.90 -8.19 -25.62
C ASN A 167 -23.42 -6.77 -25.98
N ILE A 168 -22.93 -6.59 -27.22
CA ILE A 168 -22.78 -5.25 -27.82
C ILE A 168 -24.11 -4.91 -28.50
N GLY A 169 -24.84 -4.00 -27.86
CA GLY A 169 -26.04 -3.39 -28.40
C GLY A 169 -25.75 -2.56 -29.66
N ASN A 170 -26.32 -2.98 -30.77
CA ASN A 170 -26.47 -2.14 -31.96
C ASN A 170 -27.59 -1.13 -31.72
N ASN A 171 -27.24 0.12 -31.42
CA ASN A 171 -28.15 1.25 -31.58
C ASN A 171 -27.84 1.99 -32.87
N HIS A 172 -28.83 1.90 -33.75
CA HIS A 172 -29.08 2.62 -34.98
C HIS A 172 -29.00 4.15 -34.81
N THR A 173 -28.44 4.84 -35.80
CA THR A 173 -28.86 6.20 -36.17
C THR A 173 -28.65 6.40 -37.67
N ASP A 174 -29.75 6.44 -38.41
CA ASP A 174 -29.86 7.09 -39.70
C ASP A 174 -29.43 8.57 -39.60
N ASN A 175 -28.79 9.11 -40.64
CA ASN A 175 -29.30 10.26 -41.40
C ASN A 175 -28.26 10.85 -42.37
N ASN A 176 -28.73 10.96 -43.62
CA ASN A 176 -28.32 11.83 -44.74
C ASN A 176 -27.21 11.37 -45.67
#